data_AF-A0A0F8YE05-F1
#
_entry.id   AF-A0A0F8YE05-F1
#
_cell.length_a   1.000
_cell.length_b   1.000
_cell.length_c   1.000
_cell.angle_alpha   90.00
_cell.angle_beta   90.00
_cell.angle_gamma   90.00
#
_symmetry.space_group_name_H-M   'P 1'
#
loop_
_entity.id
_entity.type
_entity.pdbx_description
1 polymer ?
#
loop_
_entity_poly.entity_id
_entity_poly.type
_entity_poly.pdbx_seq_one_letter_code
_entity_poly.pdbx_strand_id
1 'polypeptide(L)' 'TSLLLHSGGIPKELKSTDFKHLNAKRIVLTYGDNDKYLTKDRIEKEILNYQHVFGKRMKTEQFQGKHEVNRGFITKESML' A
#
# COMPACT_ATOMS: atom_id res chain seq x y z
N THR A 1 -9.23 12.48 -0.45
CA THR A 1 -9.12 11.46 0.61
C THR A 1 -8.35 10.28 0.08
N SER A 2 -7.25 9.95 0.75
CA SER A 2 -6.31 8.90 0.36
C SER A 2 -6.33 7.76 1.38
N LEU A 3 -6.25 6.52 0.91
CA LEU A 3 -5.96 5.35 1.73
C LEU A 3 -4.49 4.97 1.53
N LEU A 4 -3.69 5.10 2.59
CA LEU A 4 -2.28 4.72 2.58
C LEU A 4 -2.12 3.36 3.25
N LEU A 5 -1.58 2.40 2.52
CA LEU A 5 -1.22 1.07 2.97
C LEU A 5 0.29 1.09 3.19
N HIS A 6 0.76 0.78 4.39
CA HIS A 6 2.15 1.07 4.77
C HIS A 6 2.89 -0.19 5.21
N SER A 7 3.97 -0.52 4.50
CA SER A 7 4.93 -1.60 4.81
C SER A 7 4.30 -2.89 5.34
N GLY A 8 3.20 -3.33 4.74
CA GLY A 8 2.38 -4.41 5.28
C GLY A 8 1.72 -5.25 4.21
N GLY A 9 1.10 -6.35 4.63
CA GLY A 9 0.30 -7.22 3.76
C GLY A 9 -1.19 -7.08 4.02
N ILE A 10 -1.98 -7.65 3.12
CA ILE A 10 -3.45 -7.73 3.25
C ILE A 10 -3.87 -9.20 3.43
N PRO A 11 -4.78 -9.49 4.37
CA PRO A 11 -5.36 -10.84 4.51
C PRO A 11 -5.96 -11.33 3.19
N LYS A 12 -5.75 -12.60 2.87
CA LYS A 12 -6.18 -13.20 1.59
C LYS A 12 -7.67 -13.47 1.51
N GLU A 13 -8.32 -13.48 2.67
CA GLU A 13 -9.74 -13.71 2.83
C GLU A 13 -10.56 -12.49 2.36
N LEU A 14 -9.92 -11.31 2.34
CA LEU A 14 -10.53 -10.06 1.90
C LEU A 14 -10.72 -10.03 0.39
N LYS A 15 -11.88 -9.54 -0.02
CA LYS A 15 -12.30 -9.42 -1.41
C LYS A 15 -12.66 -7.96 -1.70
N SER A 16 -12.66 -7.62 -2.99
CA SER A 16 -13.03 -6.26 -3.43
C SER A 16 -14.41 -5.81 -2.92
N THR A 17 -15.35 -6.74 -2.75
CA THR A 17 -16.70 -6.47 -2.21
C THR A 17 -16.72 -5.98 -0.77
N ASP A 18 -15.72 -6.36 0.04
CA ASP A 18 -15.63 -5.92 1.44
C ASP A 18 -15.34 -4.41 1.53
N PHE A 19 -14.82 -3.83 0.44
CA PHE A 19 -14.50 -2.42 0.31
C PHE A 19 -15.47 -1.67 -0.60
N LYS A 20 -16.68 -2.20 -0.86
CA LYS A 20 -17.67 -1.56 -1.77
C LYS A 20 -18.07 -0.15 -1.35
N HIS A 21 -17.99 0.17 -0.06
CA HIS A 21 -18.29 1.50 0.49
C HIS A 21 -17.07 2.42 0.59
N LEU A 22 -15.87 1.94 0.26
CA LEU A 22 -14.64 2.72 0.32
C LEU A 22 -14.59 3.74 -0.82
N ASN A 23 -14.86 5.00 -0.48
CA ASN A 23 -14.79 6.12 -1.42
C ASN A 23 -13.44 6.87 -1.36
N ALA A 24 -12.33 6.12 -1.40
CA ALA A 24 -10.98 6.71 -1.46
C ALA A 24 -10.65 7.17 -2.90
N LYS A 25 -10.27 8.44 -3.07
CA LYS A 25 -9.84 8.97 -4.38
C LYS A 25 -8.51 8.36 -4.84
N ARG A 26 -7.65 8.00 -3.88
CA ARG A 26 -6.32 7.46 -4.12
C ARG A 26 -6.02 6.34 -3.12
N ILE A 27 -5.48 5.24 -3.60
CA ILE A 27 -5.11 4.07 -2.79
C ILE A 27 -3.65 3.74 -3.13
N VAL A 28 -2.77 3.77 -2.12
CA VAL A 28 -1.33 3.64 -2.35
C VAL A 28 -0.72 2.71 -1.34
N LEU A 29 0.01 1.71 -1.82
CA LEU A 29 0.95 0.94 -1.03
C LEU A 29 2.31 1.64 -1.02
N THR A 30 2.78 2.02 0.15
CA THR A 30 4.12 2.58 0.33
C THR A 30 4.97 1.67 1.22
N TYR A 31 6.25 1.53 0.87
CA TYR A 31 7.19 0.68 1.57
C TYR A 31 8.65 1.12 1.33
N GLY A 32 9.52 0.82 2.30
CA GLY A 32 10.94 1.09 2.21
C GLY A 32 11.66 0.10 1.28
N ASP A 33 12.63 0.57 0.51
CA ASP A 33 13.49 -0.26 -0.34
C ASP A 33 14.51 -1.11 0.42
N ASN A 34 14.78 -0.76 1.68
CA ASN A 34 15.67 -1.48 2.58
C ASN A 34 14.90 -2.08 3.77
N ASP A 35 13.60 -2.32 3.63
CA ASP A 35 12.80 -2.99 4.64
C ASP A 35 13.16 -4.49 4.73
N LYS A 36 13.83 -4.87 5.82
CA LYS A 36 14.28 -6.25 6.06
C LYS A 36 13.14 -7.27 6.18
N TYR A 37 11.89 -6.83 6.38
CA TYR A 37 10.71 -7.69 6.45
C TYR A 37 10.01 -7.85 5.10
N LEU A 38 10.31 -6.98 4.14
CA LEU A 38 9.74 -7.00 2.79
C LEU A 38 10.80 -7.40 1.78
N THR A 39 11.12 -8.70 1.75
CA THR A 39 11.93 -9.26 0.65
C THR A 39 11.23 -9.05 -0.69
N LYS A 40 12.00 -9.11 -1.78
CA LYS A 40 11.48 -8.95 -3.14
C LYS A 40 10.27 -9.85 -3.42
N ASP A 41 10.40 -11.15 -3.14
CA ASP A 41 9.31 -12.11 -3.34
C ASP A 41 8.10 -11.81 -2.45
N ARG A 42 8.35 -11.31 -1.22
CA ARG A 42 7.27 -10.96 -0.30
C ARG A 42 6.49 -9.74 -0.81
N ILE A 43 7.17 -8.68 -1.22
CA ILE A 43 6.49 -7.47 -1.68
C ILE A 43 5.75 -7.71 -3.01
N GLU A 44 6.31 -8.49 -3.93
CA GLU A 44 5.62 -8.88 -5.17
C GLU A 44 4.32 -9.64 -4.85
N LYS A 45 4.35 -10.57 -3.91
CA LYS A 45 3.16 -11.29 -3.46
C LYS A 45 2.13 -10.38 -2.80
N GLU A 46 2.56 -9.44 -1.95
CA GLU A 46 1.63 -8.50 -1.32
C GLU A 46 1.01 -7.55 -2.34
N ILE A 47 1.79 -7.03 -3.30
CA ILE A 47 1.27 -6.20 -4.39
C ILE A 47 0.15 -6.94 -5.14
N LEU A 48 0.32 -8.23 -5.44
CA LEU A 48 -0.71 -9.05 -6.07
C LEU A 48 -1.96 -9.19 -5.18
N ASN A 49 -1.78 -9.43 -3.87
CA ASN A 49 -2.92 -9.53 -2.93
C ASN A 49 -3.70 -8.20 -2.87
N TYR A 50 -3.01 -7.07 -2.77
CA TYR A 50 -3.65 -5.76 -2.78
C TYR A 50 -4.32 -5.44 -4.12
N GLN A 51 -3.72 -5.84 -5.25
CA GLN A 51 -4.32 -5.71 -6.57
C GLN A 51 -5.59 -6.56 -6.70
N HIS A 52 -5.67 -7.72 -6.04
CA HIS A 52 -6.89 -8.52 -6.00
C HIS A 52 -8.05 -7.78 -5.31
N VAL A 53 -7.75 -7.04 -4.24
CA VAL A 53 -8.76 -6.31 -3.46
C VAL A 53 -9.12 -4.97 -4.10
N PHE A 54 -8.12 -4.17 -4.50
CA PHE A 54 -8.31 -2.78 -4.93
C PHE A 54 -8.22 -2.59 -6.45
N GLY A 55 -7.85 -3.64 -7.20
CA GLY A 55 -7.74 -3.61 -8.65
C GLY A 55 -6.76 -2.54 -9.15
N LYS A 56 -7.08 -1.99 -10.34
CA LYS A 56 -6.28 -0.96 -11.01
C LYS A 56 -6.25 0.40 -10.27
N ARG A 57 -7.04 0.57 -9.21
CA ARG A 57 -7.08 1.81 -8.41
C ARG A 57 -5.88 1.94 -7.48
N MET A 58 -5.22 0.81 -7.15
CA MET A 58 -4.06 0.79 -6.29
C MET A 58 -2.79 1.15 -7.06
N LYS A 59 -1.92 1.93 -6.42
CA LYS A 59 -0.56 2.24 -6.89
C LYS A 59 0.47 1.87 -5.82
N THR A 60 1.72 1.72 -6.24
CA THR A 60 2.85 1.51 -5.34
C THR A 60 3.78 2.73 -5.37
N GLU A 61 4.30 3.12 -4.20
CA GLU A 61 5.26 4.21 -4.04
C GLU A 61 6.36 3.78 -3.06
N GLN A 62 7.52 3.42 -3.60
CA GLN A 62 8.67 3.01 -2.81
C GLN A 62 9.47 4.24 -2.33
N PHE A 63 10.05 4.16 -1.14
CA PHE A 63 10.94 5.20 -0.62
C PHE A 63 12.27 4.61 -0.13
N GLN A 64 13.29 5.46 -0.07
CA GLN A 64 14.58 5.09 0.53
C GLN A 64 14.42 5.00 2.05
N GLY A 65 14.50 3.81 2.61
CA GLY A 65 14.32 3.59 4.04
C GLY A 65 14.06 2.14 4.44
N LYS A 66 13.94 1.91 5.75
CA LYS A 66 13.70 0.57 6.33
C LYS A 66 12.20 0.37 6.63
N HIS A 67 11.89 -0.36 7.71
CA HIS A 67 10.54 -0.49 8.23
C HIS A 67 10.19 0.71 9.12
N GLU A 68 9.88 1.85 8.50
CA GLU A 68 9.63 3.10 9.22
C GLU A 68 8.52 3.90 8.56
N VAL A 69 7.87 4.77 9.33
CA VAL A 69 6.80 5.64 8.81
C VAL A 69 7.41 6.82 8.07
N ASN A 70 7.24 6.85 6.75
CA ASN A 70 7.67 7.99 5.93
C ASN A 70 6.73 9.20 6.09
N ARG A 71 7.07 10.08 7.06
CA ARG A 71 6.29 11.31 7.33
C ARG A 71 6.28 12.28 6.14
N GLY A 72 7.36 12.34 5.36
CA GLY A 72 7.44 13.19 4.18
C GLY A 72 6.42 12.76 3.12
N PHE A 73 6.31 11.45 2.89
CA PHE A 73 5.31 10.87 2.01
C PHE A 73 3.88 11.18 2.50
N ILE A 74 3.58 10.94 3.78
CA ILE A 74 2.24 11.24 4.35
C ILE A 74 1.90 12.73 4.18
N THR A 75 2.86 13.61 4.44
CA THR A 75 2.67 15.06 4.31
C THR A 75 2.39 15.43 2.85
N LYS A 76 3.19 14.91 1.90
CA LYS A 76 2.96 15.08 0.45
C LYS A 76 1.56 14.62 0.04
N GLU A 77 1.15 13.44 0.49
CA GLU A 77 -0.16 12.86 0.17
C GLU A 77 -1.34 13.66 0.75
N SER A 78 -1.14 14.32 1.89
CA SER A 78 -2.18 15.16 2.50
C SER A 78 -2.44 16.45 1.74
N MET A 79 -1.51 16.86 0.86
CA MET A 79 -1.60 18.07 0.04
C MET A 79 -2.19 17.83 -1.36
N LEU A 80 -2.55 16.59 -1.69
CA LEU A 80 -3.17 16.17 -2.97
C LEU A 80 -4.69 15.99 -2.83
#